data_AF-A0A849UP19-F1
#
_entry.id   AF-A0A849UP19-F1
#
_cell.length_a   1.000
_cell.length_b   1.000
_cell.length_c   1.000
_cell.angle_alpha   90.00
_cell.angle_beta   90.00
_cell.angle_gamma   90.00
#
_symmetry.space_group_name_H-M   'P 1'
#
loop_
_entity.id
_entity.type
_entity.pdbx_description
1 polymer ?
#
loop_
_entity_poly.entity_id
_entity_poly.type
_entity_poly.pdbx_seq_one_letter_code
_entity_poly.pdbx_strand_id
1 'polypeptide(L)'
;MGASISNWRLAQAVSRIGQLGVISGTALDGVLTRRLQDGDPEGLVRRALDHFPFPGMAQRVLDAFFIPGGKPEETPYRKYPMHDLEGRREPLELCIVGNFVEVFLAKEGHSNPVGINYLEKIQLPHLASIYGALLAGVAVIIMGAGIPLSIPGVLTALTRHEQAEYPIYIAGADGKGETINLSFDPAQFIEDIPLPAVLQRPDFLPIVSSEALASILLRKANGPIDGFIVEGNLAGGHNAPPRGQTTLSAGGEPVYGPRDIANLAAFREIGLPFWLAGSFGSAEGLKRALAEGACGVQAGTAFALCEESGLMPEVRHELIRLALAGKSHVFTDPLASPTGFPFKVAELAGSLSDDAVYQLRQRVCDLGILRQPYRRADGTIGYRCPAEPDSAYTAKGGLEEDTVGRKCLCNALIANVGMPQRLSDGTDEHCLITMGDDLAGVGQFCSPGSLDFSAADVVRTLLGNS
;
A
#
# COMPACT_ATOMS: atom_id res chain seq x y z
N MET A 1 -1.70 -2.49 4.97
CA MET A 1 -0.63 -1.76 5.69
C MET A 1 -0.17 -0.57 4.85
N GLY A 2 0.33 0.51 5.47
CA GLY A 2 0.79 1.72 4.78
C GLY A 2 2.09 1.54 3.97
N ALA A 3 2.65 2.65 3.46
CA ALA A 3 3.90 2.65 2.71
C ALA A 3 5.07 2.12 3.55
N SER A 4 5.86 1.17 3.01
CA SER A 4 7.04 0.54 3.64
C SER A 4 6.88 -0.02 5.07
N ILE A 5 5.67 -0.10 5.63
CA ILE A 5 5.41 -0.75 6.93
C ILE A 5 5.73 -2.24 6.85
N SER A 6 5.25 -2.89 5.77
CA SER A 6 5.73 -4.21 5.35
C SER A 6 6.78 -4.02 4.26
N ASN A 7 7.99 -3.63 4.68
CA ASN A 7 9.14 -3.54 3.81
C ASN A 7 9.73 -4.94 3.54
N TRP A 8 10.80 -4.98 2.77
CA TRP A 8 11.52 -6.21 2.45
C TRP A 8 11.97 -7.01 3.68
N ARG A 9 12.32 -6.37 4.83
CA ARG A 9 12.76 -7.07 6.06
C ARG A 9 11.62 -7.90 6.65
N LEU A 10 10.47 -7.27 6.83
CA LEU A 10 9.29 -7.96 7.37
C LEU A 10 8.82 -9.07 6.43
N ALA A 11 8.74 -8.79 5.13
CA ALA A 11 8.36 -9.79 4.14
C ALA A 11 9.34 -10.97 4.13
N GLN A 12 10.65 -10.71 4.15
CA GLN A 12 11.68 -11.74 4.21
C GLN A 12 11.58 -12.57 5.50
N ALA A 13 11.41 -11.94 6.65
CA ALA A 13 11.30 -12.63 7.94
C ALA A 13 10.13 -13.62 7.95
N VAL A 14 8.96 -13.20 7.46
CA VAL A 14 7.77 -14.05 7.33
C VAL A 14 7.97 -15.16 6.29
N SER A 15 8.57 -14.84 5.14
CA SER A 15 8.82 -15.84 4.09
C SER A 15 9.84 -16.89 4.52
N ARG A 16 10.89 -16.53 5.27
CA ARG A 16 11.90 -17.48 5.76
C ARG A 16 11.34 -18.53 6.71
N ILE A 17 10.29 -18.20 7.46
CA ILE A 17 9.61 -19.12 8.39
C ILE A 17 8.46 -19.90 7.73
N GLY A 18 8.36 -19.86 6.40
CA GLY A 18 7.46 -20.71 5.62
C GLY A 18 6.04 -20.18 5.44
N GLN A 19 5.76 -18.95 5.88
CA GLN A 19 4.50 -18.25 5.59
C GLN A 19 4.69 -17.32 4.37
N LEU A 20 3.63 -16.70 3.87
CA LEU A 20 3.74 -15.74 2.75
C LEU A 20 4.04 -14.34 3.29
N GLY A 21 5.29 -13.88 3.16
CA GLY A 21 5.64 -12.48 3.38
C GLY A 21 5.16 -11.60 2.23
N VAL A 22 4.50 -10.48 2.53
CA VAL A 22 3.92 -9.58 1.52
C VAL A 22 4.45 -8.17 1.69
N ILE A 23 5.11 -7.65 0.65
CA ILE A 23 5.63 -6.29 0.60
C ILE A 23 4.49 -5.29 0.40
N SER A 24 4.59 -4.10 1.00
CA SER A 24 3.76 -2.96 0.62
C SER A 24 4.30 -2.30 -0.64
N GLY A 25 3.60 -2.48 -1.77
CA GLY A 25 3.94 -1.83 -3.06
C GLY A 25 3.57 -0.35 -3.12
N THR A 26 3.18 0.26 -2.01
CA THR A 26 2.77 1.67 -1.96
C THR A 26 4.01 2.57 -1.97
N ALA A 27 4.09 3.45 -2.98
CA ALA A 27 5.09 4.51 -3.07
C ALA A 27 6.56 4.03 -3.07
N LEU A 28 6.85 2.85 -3.63
CA LEU A 28 8.20 2.29 -3.62
C LEU A 28 9.21 3.12 -4.44
N ASP A 29 8.75 3.91 -5.41
CA ASP A 29 9.52 4.96 -6.08
C ASP A 29 9.99 6.05 -5.09
N GLY A 30 9.07 6.55 -4.26
CA GLY A 30 9.38 7.51 -3.20
C GLY A 30 10.28 6.92 -2.11
N VAL A 31 10.03 5.68 -1.69
CA VAL A 31 10.85 4.98 -0.69
C VAL A 31 12.27 4.75 -1.21
N LEU A 32 12.43 4.28 -2.44
CA LEU A 32 13.73 4.06 -3.08
C LEU A 32 14.53 5.36 -3.12
N THR A 33 13.93 6.44 -3.65
CA THR A 33 14.63 7.72 -3.79
C THR A 33 15.04 8.32 -2.45
N ARG A 34 14.24 8.14 -1.38
CA ARG A 34 14.61 8.60 -0.04
C ARG A 34 15.74 7.76 0.56
N ARG A 35 15.71 6.42 0.45
CA ARG A 35 16.82 5.55 0.89
C ARG A 35 18.16 5.88 0.21
N LEU A 36 18.13 6.19 -1.09
CA LEU A 36 19.33 6.60 -1.83
C LEU A 36 19.85 7.98 -1.37
N GLN A 37 18.95 8.91 -1.08
CA GLN A 37 19.32 10.23 -0.56
C GLN A 37 19.82 10.16 0.89
N ASP A 38 19.38 9.19 1.67
CA ASP A 38 19.95 8.88 3.00
C ASP A 38 21.29 8.14 2.89
N GLY A 39 21.75 7.90 1.66
CA GLY A 39 23.09 7.42 1.35
C GLY A 39 23.24 5.90 1.37
N ASP A 40 22.13 5.16 1.43
CA ASP A 40 22.12 3.69 1.40
C ASP A 40 23.23 3.10 2.31
N PRO A 41 23.16 3.36 3.64
CA PRO A 41 24.28 3.19 4.55
C PRO A 41 24.79 1.74 4.60
N GLU A 42 23.89 0.78 4.48
CA GLU A 42 24.19 -0.66 4.43
C GLU A 42 24.47 -1.17 3.01
N GLY A 43 24.40 -0.30 2.00
CA GLY A 43 24.65 -0.66 0.60
C GLY A 43 23.61 -1.62 0.00
N LEU A 44 22.43 -1.77 0.63
CA LEU A 44 21.44 -2.78 0.27
C LEU A 44 20.77 -2.45 -1.06
N VAL A 45 20.44 -1.17 -1.27
CA VAL A 45 19.83 -0.73 -2.53
C VAL A 45 20.84 -0.93 -3.65
N ARG A 46 22.08 -0.46 -3.49
CA ARG A 46 23.11 -0.62 -4.52
C ARG A 46 23.43 -2.09 -4.81
N ARG A 47 23.50 -2.96 -3.78
CA ARG A 47 23.65 -4.41 -3.97
C ARG A 47 22.51 -5.02 -4.79
N ALA A 48 21.26 -4.60 -4.54
CA ALA A 48 20.14 -5.04 -5.35
C ALA A 48 20.24 -4.54 -6.80
N LEU A 49 20.70 -3.30 -7.00
CA LEU A 49 20.92 -2.73 -8.34
C LEU A 49 22.02 -3.44 -9.12
N ASP A 50 23.04 -4.00 -8.45
CA ASP A 50 24.05 -4.84 -9.12
C ASP A 50 23.45 -6.12 -9.74
N HIS A 51 22.26 -6.53 -9.28
CA HIS A 51 21.50 -7.67 -9.81
C HIS A 51 20.34 -7.24 -10.71
N PHE A 52 20.10 -5.93 -10.86
CA PHE A 52 19.03 -5.41 -11.69
C PHE A 52 19.39 -5.57 -13.18
N PRO A 53 18.49 -6.10 -14.03
CA PRO A 53 18.83 -6.43 -15.42
C PRO A 53 19.13 -5.22 -16.31
N PHE A 54 18.81 -3.99 -15.90
CA PHE A 54 18.98 -2.78 -16.71
C PHE A 54 20.00 -1.82 -16.07
N PRO A 55 21.31 -2.04 -16.24
CA PRO A 55 22.36 -1.27 -15.57
C PRO A 55 22.36 0.21 -15.96
N GLY A 56 22.01 0.57 -17.19
CA GLY A 56 21.88 1.97 -17.59
C GLY A 56 20.78 2.69 -16.83
N MET A 57 19.63 2.04 -16.63
CA MET A 57 18.53 2.53 -15.80
C MET A 57 18.93 2.65 -14.33
N ALA A 58 19.58 1.62 -13.76
CA ALA A 58 20.12 1.69 -12.40
C ALA A 58 21.06 2.88 -12.23
N GLN A 59 21.98 3.10 -13.18
CA GLN A 59 22.93 4.21 -13.14
C GLN A 59 22.22 5.57 -13.17
N ARG A 60 21.22 5.77 -14.04
CA ARG A 60 20.42 7.01 -14.06
C ARG A 60 19.74 7.31 -12.73
N VAL A 61 19.20 6.29 -12.07
CA VAL A 61 18.57 6.43 -10.76
C VAL A 61 19.61 6.79 -9.68
N LEU A 62 20.77 6.14 -9.69
CA LEU A 62 21.87 6.46 -8.78
C LEU A 62 22.39 7.89 -8.98
N ASP A 63 22.66 8.28 -10.22
CA ASP A 63 23.13 9.62 -10.57
C ASP A 63 22.15 10.72 -10.12
N ALA A 64 20.85 10.41 -10.13
CA ALA A 64 19.82 11.35 -9.74
C ALA A 64 19.61 11.46 -8.22
N PHE A 65 19.72 10.36 -7.47
CA PHE A 65 19.23 10.31 -6.08
C PHE A 65 20.24 9.82 -5.04
N PHE A 66 21.32 9.15 -5.43
CA PHE A 66 22.29 8.64 -4.47
C PHE A 66 23.18 9.77 -3.93
N ILE A 67 23.21 9.94 -2.61
CA ILE A 67 24.08 10.90 -1.93
C ILE A 67 25.06 10.13 -1.05
N PRO A 68 26.34 9.97 -1.44
CA PRO A 68 27.32 9.29 -0.60
C PRO A 68 27.39 9.91 0.80
N GLY A 69 27.17 9.10 1.83
CA GLY A 69 27.13 9.56 3.23
C GLY A 69 25.81 10.19 3.67
N GLY A 70 24.83 10.29 2.78
CA GLY A 70 23.50 10.80 3.05
C GLY A 70 23.37 12.31 2.95
N LYS A 71 22.14 12.78 2.72
CA LYS A 71 21.79 14.20 2.83
C LYS A 71 22.00 14.70 4.26
N PRO A 72 22.27 15.99 4.47
CA PRO A 72 22.16 16.59 5.81
C PRO A 72 20.74 16.42 6.37
N GLU A 73 20.63 16.24 7.68
CA GLU A 73 19.36 16.01 8.40
C GLU A 73 18.32 17.09 8.05
N GLU A 74 18.72 18.36 8.15
CA GLU A 74 17.91 19.55 7.89
C GLU A 74 17.54 19.78 6.42
N THR A 75 18.13 19.03 5.48
CA THR A 75 17.84 19.21 4.05
C THR A 75 16.60 18.42 3.66
N PRO A 76 15.60 19.04 2.99
CA PRO A 76 14.44 18.32 2.48
C PRO A 76 14.86 17.28 1.44
N TYR A 77 14.10 16.19 1.35
CA TYR A 77 14.28 15.24 0.27
C TYR A 77 14.02 15.92 -1.07
N ARG A 78 14.95 15.71 -2.02
CA ARG A 78 14.75 16.01 -3.44
C ARG A 78 13.46 15.31 -3.90
N LYS A 79 12.60 16.10 -4.52
CA LYS A 79 11.35 15.62 -5.11
C LYS A 79 11.68 14.80 -6.36
N TYR A 80 10.94 13.72 -6.57
CA TYR A 80 10.90 13.02 -7.84
C TYR A 80 9.69 13.51 -8.67
N PRO A 81 9.71 13.38 -10.00
CA PRO A 81 8.60 13.85 -10.81
C PRO A 81 7.36 13.01 -10.52
N MET A 82 6.23 13.67 -10.25
CA MET A 82 4.97 12.97 -9.98
C MET A 82 4.45 12.24 -11.23
N HIS A 83 3.79 11.10 -11.02
CA HIS A 83 3.16 10.32 -12.09
C HIS A 83 2.09 11.11 -12.85
N ASP A 84 2.00 10.83 -14.14
CA ASP A 84 1.08 11.43 -15.08
C ASP A 84 0.71 10.44 -16.20
N LEU A 85 -0.21 10.84 -17.07
CA LEU A 85 -0.76 10.04 -18.16
C LEU A 85 0.13 10.07 -19.41
N GLU A 86 1.08 11.00 -19.48
CA GLU A 86 2.06 11.13 -20.54
C GLU A 86 3.12 10.01 -20.48
N GLY A 87 3.22 9.29 -19.37
CA GLY A 87 4.10 8.12 -19.25
C GLY A 87 5.58 8.52 -19.28
N ARG A 88 5.95 9.58 -18.57
CA ARG A 88 7.34 10.06 -18.54
C ARG A 88 8.30 8.97 -18.06
N ARG A 89 9.46 8.89 -18.72
CA ARG A 89 10.45 7.83 -18.48
C ARG A 89 10.94 7.76 -17.02
N GLU A 90 11.35 8.88 -16.43
CA GLU A 90 11.96 8.91 -15.10
C GLU A 90 11.04 8.34 -13.98
N PRO A 91 9.76 8.78 -13.82
CA PRO A 91 8.84 8.16 -12.87
C PRO A 91 8.62 6.65 -13.10
N LEU A 92 8.53 6.23 -14.36
CA LEU A 92 8.36 4.81 -14.70
C LEU A 92 9.61 3.99 -14.35
N GLU A 93 10.82 4.50 -14.63
CA GLU A 93 12.07 3.87 -14.22
C GLU A 93 12.16 3.74 -12.69
N LEU A 94 11.79 4.78 -11.94
CA LEU A 94 11.75 4.72 -10.47
C LEU A 94 10.76 3.67 -9.95
N CYS A 95 9.61 3.50 -10.60
CA CYS A 95 8.67 2.43 -10.27
C CYS A 95 9.26 1.04 -10.54
N ILE A 96 9.85 0.81 -11.72
CA ILE A 96 10.45 -0.48 -12.07
C ILE A 96 11.55 -0.82 -11.05
N VAL A 97 12.47 0.12 -10.82
CA VAL A 97 13.62 -0.09 -9.93
C VAL A 97 13.17 -0.29 -8.48
N GLY A 98 12.27 0.55 -7.97
CA GLY A 98 11.82 0.50 -6.58
C GLY A 98 11.14 -0.81 -6.23
N ASN A 99 10.29 -1.31 -7.14
CA ASN A 99 9.61 -2.60 -6.95
C ASN A 99 10.57 -3.78 -7.12
N PHE A 100 11.52 -3.71 -8.06
CA PHE A 100 12.55 -4.74 -8.20
C PHE A 100 13.38 -4.86 -6.92
N VAL A 101 13.91 -3.73 -6.41
CA VAL A 101 14.78 -3.70 -5.22
C VAL A 101 14.07 -4.30 -4.02
N GLU A 102 12.82 -3.91 -3.76
CA GLU A 102 12.09 -4.38 -2.58
C GLU A 102 11.81 -5.89 -2.65
N VAL A 103 11.42 -6.41 -3.82
CA VAL A 103 11.17 -7.85 -4.01
C VAL A 103 12.47 -8.65 -4.00
N PHE A 104 13.54 -8.14 -4.62
CA PHE A 104 14.85 -8.79 -4.64
C PHE A 104 15.39 -8.99 -3.23
N LEU A 105 15.42 -7.92 -2.42
CA LEU A 105 15.87 -7.98 -1.03
C LEU A 105 14.99 -8.92 -0.20
N ALA A 106 13.67 -8.88 -0.40
CA ALA A 106 12.76 -9.72 0.35
C ALA A 106 12.95 -11.22 0.08
N LYS A 107 13.46 -11.60 -1.10
CA LYS A 107 13.72 -12.99 -1.48
C LYS A 107 15.13 -13.48 -1.13
N GLU A 108 16.01 -12.60 -0.69
CA GLU A 108 17.42 -12.93 -0.50
C GLU A 108 17.62 -14.02 0.57
N GLY A 109 18.39 -15.05 0.25
CA GLY A 109 18.75 -16.12 1.19
C GLY A 109 17.66 -17.18 1.47
N HIS A 110 16.60 -17.25 0.67
CA HIS A 110 15.62 -18.35 0.71
C HIS A 110 14.91 -18.57 -0.63
N SER A 111 14.19 -19.68 -0.77
CA SER A 111 13.39 -20.02 -1.96
C SER A 111 11.87 -19.90 -1.76
N ASN A 112 11.43 -19.58 -0.53
CA ASN A 112 10.00 -19.42 -0.22
C ASN A 112 9.38 -18.24 -0.99
N PRO A 113 8.08 -18.31 -1.33
CA PRO A 113 7.41 -17.25 -2.07
C PRO A 113 7.37 -15.93 -1.30
N VAL A 114 7.42 -14.83 -2.05
CA VAL A 114 7.23 -13.47 -1.56
C VAL A 114 6.14 -12.81 -2.40
N GLY A 115 5.17 -12.19 -1.73
CA GLY A 115 4.11 -11.41 -2.36
C GLY A 115 4.36 -9.91 -2.31
N ILE A 116 3.54 -9.16 -3.06
CA ILE A 116 3.45 -7.70 -2.97
C ILE A 116 1.98 -7.28 -3.02
N ASN A 117 1.63 -6.26 -2.23
CA ASN A 117 0.30 -5.69 -2.20
C ASN A 117 0.29 -4.29 -2.84
N TYR A 118 -0.59 -4.09 -3.82
CA TYR A 118 -0.87 -2.81 -4.45
C TYR A 118 -2.27 -2.28 -4.09
N LEU A 119 -2.51 -1.01 -4.39
CA LEU A 119 -3.80 -0.35 -4.16
C LEU A 119 -4.37 0.15 -5.48
N GLU A 120 -5.60 -0.25 -5.80
CA GLU A 120 -6.31 0.17 -7.01
C GLU A 120 -6.58 1.67 -7.07
N LYS A 121 -6.47 2.41 -5.96
CA LYS A 121 -6.53 3.87 -5.97
C LYS A 121 -5.27 4.57 -6.49
N ILE A 122 -4.17 3.84 -6.65
CA ILE A 122 -2.86 4.40 -7.04
C ILE A 122 -2.53 3.92 -8.46
N GLN A 123 -3.44 4.10 -9.42
CA GLN A 123 -3.39 3.40 -10.72
C GLN A 123 -2.21 3.79 -11.61
N LEU A 124 -1.82 5.08 -11.62
CA LEU A 124 -0.80 5.61 -12.54
C LEU A 124 0.54 4.83 -12.53
N PRO A 125 1.12 4.47 -11.37
CA PRO A 125 2.36 3.69 -11.35
C PRO A 125 2.21 2.17 -11.57
N HIS A 126 1.00 1.61 -11.68
CA HIS A 126 0.79 0.15 -11.63
C HIS A 126 1.60 -0.63 -12.65
N LEU A 127 1.53 -0.27 -13.93
CA LEU A 127 2.12 -1.06 -15.00
C LEU A 127 3.64 -1.20 -14.83
N ALA A 128 4.34 -0.08 -14.59
CA ALA A 128 5.77 -0.06 -14.34
C ALA A 128 6.15 -0.75 -13.02
N SER A 129 5.37 -0.54 -11.96
CA SER A 129 5.61 -1.17 -10.65
C SER A 129 5.50 -2.69 -10.72
N ILE A 130 4.43 -3.19 -11.34
CA ILE A 130 4.21 -4.62 -11.56
C ILE A 130 5.36 -5.20 -12.38
N TYR A 131 5.78 -4.54 -13.45
CA TYR A 131 6.91 -5.03 -14.25
C TYR A 131 8.21 -5.14 -13.43
N GLY A 132 8.52 -4.15 -12.59
CA GLY A 132 9.65 -4.22 -11.65
C GLY A 132 9.58 -5.41 -10.69
N ALA A 133 8.40 -5.67 -10.12
CA ALA A 133 8.18 -6.82 -9.24
C ALA A 133 8.28 -8.16 -9.97
N LEU A 134 7.80 -8.25 -11.23
CA LEU A 134 7.92 -9.43 -12.08
C LEU A 134 9.38 -9.76 -12.42
N LEU A 135 10.20 -8.74 -12.70
CA LEU A 135 11.63 -8.92 -12.97
C LEU A 135 12.38 -9.52 -11.76
N ALA A 136 11.96 -9.19 -10.54
CA ALA A 136 12.49 -9.80 -9.30
C ALA A 136 11.85 -11.16 -8.96
N GLY A 137 10.88 -11.61 -9.76
CA GLY A 137 10.17 -12.88 -9.59
C GLY A 137 9.24 -12.90 -8.39
N VAL A 138 8.42 -11.86 -8.22
CA VAL A 138 7.34 -11.88 -7.22
C VAL A 138 6.41 -13.07 -7.46
N ALA A 139 5.99 -13.75 -6.39
CA ALA A 139 5.19 -14.97 -6.47
C ALA A 139 3.68 -14.70 -6.36
N VAL A 140 3.28 -13.64 -5.66
CA VAL A 140 1.87 -13.31 -5.41
C VAL A 140 1.66 -11.80 -5.52
N ILE A 141 0.62 -11.37 -6.21
CA ILE A 141 0.15 -9.98 -6.22
C ILE A 141 -1.22 -9.92 -5.54
N ILE A 142 -1.28 -9.15 -4.47
CA ILE A 142 -2.51 -8.82 -3.75
C ILE A 142 -2.93 -7.41 -4.14
N MET A 143 -4.22 -7.15 -4.34
CA MET A 143 -4.68 -5.80 -4.67
C MET A 143 -6.05 -5.47 -4.09
N GLY A 144 -6.13 -4.39 -3.33
CA GLY A 144 -7.36 -3.88 -2.73
C GLY A 144 -7.66 -2.42 -3.07
N ALA A 145 -8.53 -1.79 -2.27
CA ALA A 145 -8.98 -0.40 -2.42
C ALA A 145 -9.64 -0.06 -3.78
N GLY A 146 -10.25 -1.04 -4.45
CA GLY A 146 -10.98 -0.83 -5.70
C GLY A 146 -11.32 -2.14 -6.39
N ILE A 147 -11.62 -2.10 -7.69
CA ILE A 147 -12.04 -3.26 -8.49
C ILE A 147 -11.04 -3.47 -9.65
N PRO A 148 -9.97 -4.26 -9.44
CA PRO A 148 -8.85 -4.38 -10.39
C PRO A 148 -9.13 -5.34 -11.55
N LEU A 149 -10.10 -5.01 -12.41
CA LEU A 149 -10.56 -5.90 -13.51
C LEU A 149 -9.49 -6.17 -14.57
N SER A 150 -8.58 -5.23 -14.80
CA SER A 150 -7.60 -5.31 -15.89
C SER A 150 -6.29 -5.99 -15.51
N ILE A 151 -6.03 -6.18 -14.21
CA ILE A 151 -4.75 -6.71 -13.71
C ILE A 151 -4.43 -8.10 -14.25
N PRO A 152 -5.36 -9.07 -14.31
CA PRO A 152 -5.04 -10.38 -14.87
C PRO A 152 -4.50 -10.33 -16.31
N GLY A 153 -5.08 -9.48 -17.17
CA GLY A 153 -4.59 -9.24 -18.52
C GLY A 153 -3.24 -8.53 -18.54
N VAL A 154 -3.03 -7.54 -17.67
CA VAL A 154 -1.73 -6.87 -17.48
C VAL A 154 -0.64 -7.88 -17.13
N LEU A 155 -0.89 -8.78 -16.16
CA LEU A 155 0.08 -9.83 -15.78
C LEU A 155 0.38 -10.76 -16.95
N THR A 156 -0.62 -11.06 -17.77
CA THR A 156 -0.45 -11.92 -18.94
C THR A 156 0.45 -11.27 -19.99
N ALA A 157 0.30 -9.97 -20.25
CA ALA A 157 1.13 -9.23 -21.19
C ALA A 157 2.55 -8.99 -20.66
N LEU A 158 2.67 -8.45 -19.43
CA LEU A 158 3.96 -8.05 -18.87
C LEU A 158 4.89 -9.24 -18.58
N THR A 159 4.36 -10.42 -18.28
CA THR A 159 5.19 -11.63 -18.14
C THR A 159 5.84 -12.06 -19.46
N ARG A 160 5.31 -11.64 -20.61
CA ARG A 160 5.88 -11.87 -21.94
C ARG A 160 6.63 -10.67 -22.49
N HIS A 161 6.88 -9.65 -21.67
CA HIS A 161 7.47 -8.38 -22.09
C HIS A 161 6.64 -7.63 -23.15
N GLU A 162 5.33 -7.88 -23.21
CA GLU A 162 4.41 -7.24 -24.15
C GLU A 162 3.83 -5.95 -23.58
N GLN A 163 3.41 -5.04 -24.47
CA GLN A 163 2.69 -3.83 -24.10
C GLN A 163 1.41 -4.17 -23.34
N ALA A 164 1.17 -3.46 -22.24
CA ALA A 164 -0.02 -3.58 -21.42
C ALA A 164 -0.76 -2.24 -21.34
N GLU A 165 -2.07 -2.31 -21.12
CA GLU A 165 -2.93 -1.14 -20.96
C GLU A 165 -3.68 -1.18 -19.63
N TYR A 166 -3.88 0.00 -19.02
CA TYR A 166 -4.63 0.16 -17.78
C TYR A 166 -5.69 1.26 -17.89
N PRO A 167 -6.97 0.98 -17.59
CA PRO A 167 -8.02 1.99 -17.68
C PRO A 167 -7.91 3.01 -16.55
N ILE A 168 -7.79 4.28 -16.91
CA ILE A 168 -7.77 5.42 -16.00
C ILE A 168 -8.99 6.30 -16.24
N TYR A 169 -9.78 6.52 -15.19
CA TYR A 169 -10.92 7.44 -15.24
C TYR A 169 -10.45 8.88 -15.05
N ILE A 170 -10.83 9.74 -15.99
CA ILE A 170 -10.58 11.18 -15.99
C ILE A 170 -11.89 11.88 -15.64
N ALA A 171 -11.90 12.62 -14.55
CA ALA A 171 -13.08 13.37 -14.13
C ALA A 171 -13.41 14.50 -15.11
N GLY A 172 -14.66 14.58 -15.57
CA GLY A 172 -15.17 15.68 -16.39
C GLY A 172 -15.68 16.85 -15.54
N ALA A 173 -15.70 18.05 -16.13
CA ALA A 173 -16.15 19.27 -15.45
C ALA A 173 -17.67 19.28 -15.12
N ASP A 174 -18.48 18.53 -15.87
CA ASP A 174 -19.93 18.38 -15.72
C ASP A 174 -20.33 17.11 -14.94
N GLY A 175 -19.36 16.45 -14.31
CA GLY A 175 -19.55 15.14 -13.67
C GLY A 175 -19.58 13.96 -14.65
N LYS A 176 -19.49 14.20 -15.97
CA LYS A 176 -19.33 13.15 -16.99
C LYS A 176 -17.86 13.00 -17.34
N GLY A 177 -17.20 12.06 -16.69
CA GLY A 177 -15.83 11.70 -17.03
C GLY A 177 -15.73 10.73 -18.21
N GLU A 178 -14.50 10.44 -18.58
CA GLU A 178 -14.15 9.45 -19.60
C GLU A 178 -13.09 8.50 -19.06
N THR A 179 -12.95 7.35 -19.69
CA THR A 179 -11.87 6.41 -19.39
C THR A 179 -10.90 6.39 -20.56
N ILE A 180 -9.61 6.58 -20.27
CA ILE A 180 -8.54 6.37 -21.23
C ILE A 180 -7.71 5.15 -20.81
N ASN A 181 -7.01 4.53 -21.76
CA ASN A 181 -6.08 3.47 -21.45
C ASN A 181 -4.66 4.05 -21.36
N LEU A 182 -4.08 4.04 -20.15
CA LEU A 182 -2.66 4.26 -19.95
C LEU A 182 -1.90 3.07 -20.53
N SER A 183 -0.93 3.32 -21.40
CA SER A 183 -0.11 2.28 -22.02
C SER A 183 1.28 2.23 -21.40
N PHE A 184 1.82 1.02 -21.26
CA PHE A 184 3.21 0.78 -20.89
C PHE A 184 3.77 -0.36 -21.74
N ASP A 185 4.91 -0.11 -22.38
CA ASP A 185 5.60 -1.08 -23.22
C ASP A 185 6.99 -1.37 -22.63
N PRO A 186 7.22 -2.58 -22.06
CA PRO A 186 8.52 -3.01 -21.57
C PRO A 186 9.67 -2.83 -22.58
N ALA A 187 9.40 -2.95 -23.89
CA ALA A 187 10.43 -2.82 -24.92
C ALA A 187 11.10 -1.44 -24.94
N GLN A 188 10.46 -0.40 -24.40
CA GLN A 188 11.06 0.94 -24.27
C GLN A 188 12.11 1.04 -23.16
N PHE A 189 12.14 0.07 -22.26
CA PHE A 189 12.96 0.06 -21.04
C PHE A 189 14.02 -1.05 -21.04
N ILE A 190 13.77 -2.15 -21.77
CA ILE A 190 14.70 -3.27 -21.90
C ILE A 190 16.00 -2.80 -22.55
N GLU A 191 17.13 -3.09 -21.90
CA GLU A 191 18.48 -2.86 -22.41
C GLU A 191 18.97 -4.10 -23.18
N ASP A 192 20.09 -3.99 -23.92
CA ASP A 192 20.64 -5.06 -24.76
C ASP A 192 21.31 -6.18 -23.93
N ILE A 193 20.50 -6.86 -23.11
CA ILE A 193 20.89 -7.89 -22.16
C ILE A 193 19.91 -9.05 -22.25
N PRO A 194 20.36 -10.32 -22.19
CA PRO A 194 19.48 -11.47 -22.22
C PRO A 194 18.50 -11.50 -21.03
N LEU A 195 17.21 -11.53 -21.32
CA LEU A 195 16.13 -11.81 -20.36
C LEU A 195 15.49 -13.18 -20.65
N PRO A 196 14.89 -13.84 -19.66
CA PRO A 196 13.97 -14.94 -19.92
C PRO A 196 12.87 -14.50 -20.89
N ALA A 197 12.55 -15.31 -21.89
CA ALA A 197 11.50 -14.97 -22.85
C ALA A 197 10.11 -14.81 -22.19
N VAL A 198 9.90 -15.51 -21.07
CA VAL A 198 8.69 -15.43 -20.26
C VAL A 198 9.08 -15.42 -18.78
N LEU A 199 8.58 -14.44 -18.04
CA LEU A 199 8.70 -14.33 -16.60
C LEU A 199 7.66 -15.22 -15.90
N GLN A 200 7.93 -15.60 -14.66
CA GLN A 200 6.94 -16.32 -13.85
C GLN A 200 5.72 -15.44 -13.60
N ARG A 201 4.53 -15.95 -13.92
CA ARG A 201 3.27 -15.27 -13.57
C ARG A 201 3.00 -15.44 -12.07
N PRO A 202 2.81 -14.35 -11.31
CA PRO A 202 2.38 -14.44 -9.92
C PRO A 202 0.92 -14.82 -9.81
N ASP A 203 0.55 -15.45 -8.70
CA ASP A 203 -0.85 -15.63 -8.33
C ASP A 203 -1.47 -14.25 -8.07
N PHE A 204 -2.68 -14.02 -8.58
CA PHE A 204 -3.41 -12.78 -8.37
C PHE A 204 -4.57 -12.97 -7.40
N LEU A 205 -4.48 -12.29 -6.26
CA LEU A 205 -5.44 -12.35 -5.15
C LEU A 205 -6.08 -10.97 -4.91
N PRO A 206 -7.17 -10.61 -5.60
CA PRO A 206 -7.89 -9.39 -5.29
C PRO A 206 -8.49 -9.44 -3.86
N ILE A 207 -8.42 -8.31 -3.16
CA ILE A 207 -9.08 -8.11 -1.86
C ILE A 207 -10.54 -7.75 -2.11
N VAL A 208 -11.46 -8.51 -1.51
CA VAL A 208 -12.91 -8.34 -1.66
C VAL A 208 -13.59 -8.30 -0.29
N SER A 209 -14.61 -7.46 -0.16
CA SER A 209 -15.43 -7.40 1.06
C SER A 209 -16.69 -8.26 0.99
N SER A 210 -17.01 -8.83 -0.17
CA SER A 210 -18.22 -9.65 -0.35
C SER A 210 -18.12 -10.64 -1.51
N GLU A 211 -18.97 -11.66 -1.44
CA GLU A 211 -19.19 -12.67 -2.48
C GLU A 211 -19.71 -12.06 -3.79
N ALA A 212 -20.49 -10.97 -3.69
CA ALA A 212 -21.01 -10.27 -4.86
C ALA A 212 -19.88 -9.59 -5.66
N LEU A 213 -18.91 -8.98 -4.97
CA LEU A 213 -17.74 -8.40 -5.61
C LEU A 213 -16.83 -9.47 -6.22
N ALA A 214 -16.59 -10.57 -5.49
CA ALA A 214 -15.86 -11.72 -6.03
C ALA A 214 -16.51 -12.25 -7.33
N SER A 215 -17.83 -12.39 -7.32
CA SER A 215 -18.60 -12.81 -8.50
C SER A 215 -18.55 -11.82 -9.66
N ILE A 216 -18.39 -10.52 -9.40
CA ILE A 216 -18.19 -9.51 -10.45
C ILE A 216 -16.80 -9.67 -11.06
N LEU A 217 -15.77 -9.79 -10.23
CA LEU A 217 -14.39 -9.96 -10.68
C LEU A 217 -14.24 -11.22 -11.54
N LEU A 218 -14.76 -12.37 -11.11
CA LEU A 218 -14.68 -13.62 -11.89
C LEU A 218 -15.38 -13.54 -13.25
N ARG A 219 -16.47 -12.78 -13.35
CA ARG A 219 -17.23 -12.65 -14.60
C ARG A 219 -16.65 -11.61 -15.55
N LYS A 220 -15.97 -10.58 -15.03
CA LYS A 220 -15.59 -9.39 -15.79
C LYS A 220 -14.09 -9.17 -15.94
N ALA A 221 -13.26 -9.83 -15.13
CA ALA A 221 -11.82 -9.70 -15.25
C ALA A 221 -11.34 -10.25 -16.60
N ASN A 222 -10.30 -9.66 -17.14
CA ASN A 222 -9.75 -9.99 -18.46
C ASN A 222 -8.68 -11.09 -18.42
N GLY A 223 -8.71 -11.97 -17.41
CA GLY A 223 -7.75 -13.04 -17.21
C GLY A 223 -7.97 -13.78 -15.88
N PRO A 224 -7.07 -14.71 -15.53
CA PRO A 224 -7.25 -15.58 -14.38
C PRO A 224 -7.10 -14.86 -13.03
N ILE A 225 -7.97 -15.25 -12.09
CA ILE A 225 -7.90 -14.92 -10.66
C ILE A 225 -7.61 -16.23 -9.93
N ASP A 226 -6.62 -16.20 -9.05
CA ASP A 226 -6.08 -17.42 -8.44
C ASP A 226 -6.61 -17.66 -7.02
N GLY A 227 -7.28 -16.67 -6.42
CA GLY A 227 -7.91 -16.74 -5.11
C GLY A 227 -8.39 -15.37 -4.62
N PHE A 228 -8.81 -15.29 -3.36
CA PHE A 228 -9.32 -14.04 -2.76
C PHE A 228 -8.77 -13.80 -1.35
N ILE A 229 -8.51 -12.53 -1.05
CA ILE A 229 -8.47 -12.08 0.35
C ILE A 229 -9.85 -11.53 0.69
N VAL A 230 -10.56 -12.16 1.60
CA VAL A 230 -11.88 -11.71 2.07
C VAL A 230 -11.67 -10.84 3.30
N GLU A 231 -11.82 -9.53 3.12
CA GLU A 231 -11.47 -8.53 4.13
C GLU A 231 -12.72 -7.83 4.70
N GLY A 232 -12.90 -7.92 6.02
CA GLY A 232 -13.96 -7.22 6.74
C GLY A 232 -13.61 -5.79 7.12
N ASN A 233 -14.62 -5.02 7.54
CA ASN A 233 -14.50 -3.61 7.94
C ASN A 233 -13.67 -3.37 9.22
N LEU A 234 -13.27 -4.42 9.94
CA LEU A 234 -12.39 -4.32 11.11
C LEU A 234 -10.91 -4.27 10.73
N ALA A 235 -10.58 -4.52 9.45
CA ALA A 235 -9.22 -4.42 8.94
C ALA A 235 -8.73 -2.96 8.94
N GLY A 236 -7.42 -2.79 9.13
CA GLY A 236 -6.77 -1.47 9.01
C GLY A 236 -6.62 -1.03 7.56
N GLY A 237 -6.37 0.27 7.36
CA GLY A 237 -6.22 0.90 6.05
C GLY A 237 -7.54 1.43 5.51
N HIS A 238 -7.68 1.42 4.18
CA HIS A 238 -8.92 1.78 3.51
C HIS A 238 -9.96 0.68 3.69
N ASN A 239 -11.13 1.02 4.22
CA ASN A 239 -12.26 0.10 4.24
C ASN A 239 -13.19 0.32 3.06
N ALA A 240 -13.85 -0.75 2.64
CA ALA A 240 -15.02 -0.61 1.77
C ALA A 240 -16.09 0.24 2.51
N PRO A 241 -16.77 1.17 1.82
CA PRO A 241 -17.92 1.86 2.41
C PRO A 241 -19.03 0.86 2.79
N PRO A 242 -19.84 1.15 3.83
CA PRO A 242 -20.99 0.32 4.17
C PRO A 242 -21.96 0.16 2.99
N ARG A 243 -22.52 -1.03 2.83
CA ARG A 243 -23.47 -1.36 1.77
C ARG A 243 -24.85 -0.78 2.05
N GLY A 244 -25.18 0.29 1.34
CA GLY A 244 -26.50 0.92 1.38
C GLY A 244 -26.36 2.41 1.68
N GLN A 245 -27.34 2.96 2.40
CA GLN A 245 -27.23 4.33 2.88
C GLN A 245 -26.21 4.39 4.01
N THR A 246 -25.14 5.15 3.83
CA THR A 246 -24.17 5.40 4.90
C THR A 246 -24.81 6.22 6.00
N THR A 247 -24.79 5.70 7.22
CA THR A 247 -25.13 6.41 8.45
C THR A 247 -23.91 6.43 9.36
N LEU A 248 -23.82 7.46 10.19
CA LEU A 248 -22.73 7.60 11.16
C LEU A 248 -23.24 7.24 12.56
N SER A 249 -22.36 6.64 13.37
CA SER A 249 -22.57 6.41 14.78
C SER A 249 -22.58 7.73 15.56
N ALA A 250 -22.93 7.70 16.84
CA ALA A 250 -22.80 8.87 17.72
C ALA A 250 -21.35 9.39 17.81
N GLY A 251 -20.36 8.52 17.59
CA GLY A 251 -18.95 8.87 17.54
C GLY A 251 -18.46 9.33 16.16
N GLY A 252 -19.33 9.36 15.15
CA GLY A 252 -18.98 9.82 13.79
C GLY A 252 -18.40 8.74 12.87
N GLU A 253 -18.38 7.48 13.27
CA GLU A 253 -17.91 6.36 12.43
C GLU A 253 -19.00 5.80 11.51
N PRO A 254 -18.68 5.32 10.31
CA PRO A 254 -19.63 4.59 9.47
C PRO A 254 -20.21 3.35 10.18
N VAL A 255 -21.52 3.18 10.11
CA VAL A 255 -22.21 2.00 10.65
C VAL A 255 -22.29 0.90 9.58
N TYR A 256 -21.69 -0.24 9.88
CA TYR A 256 -21.73 -1.44 9.06
C TYR A 256 -22.85 -2.38 9.53
N GLY A 257 -23.60 -2.95 8.59
CA GLY A 257 -24.76 -3.81 8.85
C GLY A 257 -24.57 -5.26 8.40
N PRO A 258 -25.62 -6.11 8.52
CA PRO A 258 -25.55 -7.51 8.12
C PRO A 258 -25.18 -7.74 6.65
N ARG A 259 -25.40 -6.74 5.79
CA ARG A 259 -25.01 -6.76 4.38
C ARG A 259 -23.51 -6.67 4.18
N ASP A 260 -22.77 -6.12 5.14
CA ASP A 260 -21.32 -5.96 5.08
C ASP A 260 -20.58 -7.22 5.55
N ILE A 261 -21.31 -8.23 6.03
CA ILE A 261 -20.76 -9.54 6.39
C ILE A 261 -20.71 -10.41 5.13
N ALA A 262 -19.50 -10.79 4.72
CA ALA A 262 -19.29 -11.66 3.57
C ALA A 262 -19.93 -13.04 3.77
N ASN A 263 -20.62 -13.55 2.74
CA ASN A 263 -21.15 -14.91 2.77
C ASN A 263 -20.06 -15.94 2.45
N LEU A 264 -19.44 -16.50 3.49
CA LEU A 264 -18.34 -17.48 3.34
C LEU A 264 -18.78 -18.79 2.68
N ALA A 265 -20.07 -19.16 2.76
CA ALA A 265 -20.58 -20.33 2.03
C ALA A 265 -20.48 -20.14 0.51
N ALA A 266 -20.78 -18.94 0.02
CA ALA A 266 -20.65 -18.62 -1.40
C ALA A 266 -19.18 -18.68 -1.87
N PHE A 267 -18.21 -18.29 -1.03
CA PHE A 267 -16.78 -18.44 -1.36
C PHE A 267 -16.37 -19.91 -1.48
N ARG A 268 -16.90 -20.79 -0.63
CA ARG A 268 -16.69 -22.25 -0.77
C ARG A 268 -17.30 -22.80 -2.06
N GLU A 269 -18.48 -22.31 -2.45
CA GLU A 269 -19.14 -22.69 -3.71
C GLU A 269 -18.40 -22.18 -4.95
N ILE A 270 -17.76 -21.00 -4.88
CA ILE A 270 -16.88 -20.48 -5.94
C ILE A 270 -15.70 -21.45 -6.21
N GLY A 271 -15.20 -22.12 -5.17
CA GLY A 271 -14.19 -23.18 -5.31
C GLY A 271 -12.75 -22.70 -5.54
N LEU A 272 -12.49 -21.39 -5.44
CA LEU A 272 -11.13 -20.84 -5.42
C LEU A 272 -10.63 -20.68 -3.98
N PRO A 273 -9.31 -20.76 -3.72
CA PRO A 273 -8.76 -20.55 -2.38
C PRO A 273 -9.05 -19.13 -1.90
N PHE A 274 -9.32 -19.00 -0.61
CA PHE A 274 -9.54 -17.70 0.01
C PHE A 274 -8.95 -17.64 1.42
N TRP A 275 -8.53 -16.44 1.82
CA TRP A 275 -8.00 -16.13 3.15
C TRP A 275 -8.87 -15.07 3.81
N LEU A 276 -9.04 -15.15 5.13
CA LEU A 276 -9.82 -14.15 5.87
C LEU A 276 -8.92 -13.07 6.47
N ALA A 277 -9.36 -11.82 6.39
CA ALA A 277 -8.68 -10.66 6.92
C ALA A 277 -9.66 -9.76 7.69
N GLY A 278 -9.13 -8.92 8.58
CA GLY A 278 -9.93 -8.06 9.46
C GLY A 278 -10.45 -8.81 10.68
N SER A 279 -9.69 -8.74 11.78
CA SER A 279 -9.99 -9.39 13.05
C SER A 279 -9.94 -10.92 13.09
N PHE A 280 -8.99 -11.47 12.34
CA PHE A 280 -8.60 -12.89 12.38
C PHE A 280 -7.16 -13.10 12.88
N GLY A 281 -6.49 -12.06 13.39
CA GLY A 281 -5.10 -12.07 13.84
C GLY A 281 -4.88 -12.73 15.21
N SER A 282 -5.52 -13.86 15.49
CA SER A 282 -5.30 -14.67 16.70
C SER A 282 -5.34 -16.18 16.37
N ALA A 283 -4.91 -17.02 17.31
CA ALA A 283 -5.00 -18.48 17.14
C ALA A 283 -6.46 -18.96 16.96
N GLU A 284 -7.39 -18.38 17.72
CA GLU A 284 -8.83 -18.64 17.59
C GLU A 284 -9.37 -18.11 16.25
N GLY A 285 -8.91 -16.94 15.82
CA GLY A 285 -9.23 -16.38 14.51
C GLY A 285 -8.83 -17.33 13.38
N LEU A 286 -7.58 -17.80 13.39
CA LEU A 286 -7.09 -18.78 12.42
C LEU A 286 -7.91 -20.07 12.45
N LYS A 287 -8.17 -20.65 13.63
CA LYS A 287 -9.00 -21.86 13.76
C LYS A 287 -10.41 -21.65 13.18
N ARG A 288 -11.02 -20.50 13.44
CA ARG A 288 -12.34 -20.14 12.87
C ARG A 288 -12.28 -20.01 11.35
N ALA A 289 -11.26 -19.35 10.81
CA ALA A 289 -11.10 -19.21 9.36
C ALA A 289 -10.97 -20.57 8.67
N LEU A 290 -10.15 -21.46 9.22
CA LEU A 290 -9.99 -22.82 8.71
C LEU A 290 -11.30 -23.63 8.81
N ALA A 291 -12.05 -23.50 9.90
CA ALA A 291 -13.35 -24.15 10.06
C ALA A 291 -14.40 -23.67 9.03
N GLU A 292 -14.29 -22.41 8.58
CA GLU A 292 -15.09 -21.84 7.50
C GLU A 292 -14.60 -22.23 6.09
N GLY A 293 -13.55 -23.06 5.98
CA GLY A 293 -13.01 -23.54 4.71
C GLY A 293 -12.02 -22.57 4.05
N ALA A 294 -11.56 -21.53 4.74
CA ALA A 294 -10.48 -20.68 4.26
C ALA A 294 -9.14 -21.44 4.27
N CYS A 295 -8.20 -21.02 3.43
CA CYS A 295 -6.83 -21.54 3.39
C CYS A 295 -5.93 -20.98 4.51
N GLY A 296 -6.37 -19.93 5.19
CA GLY A 296 -5.65 -19.27 6.27
C GLY A 296 -6.19 -17.87 6.53
N VAL A 297 -5.33 -17.02 7.12
CA VAL A 297 -5.65 -15.64 7.46
C VAL A 297 -4.59 -14.68 6.91
N GLN A 298 -4.98 -13.44 6.67
CA GLN A 298 -4.08 -12.32 6.48
C GLN A 298 -4.16 -11.40 7.70
N ALA A 299 -3.04 -11.26 8.43
CA ALA A 299 -2.94 -10.38 9.59
C ALA A 299 -2.10 -9.15 9.24
N GLY A 300 -2.63 -7.96 9.50
CA GLY A 300 -1.93 -6.68 9.24
C GLY A 300 -1.37 -6.06 10.50
N THR A 301 -2.24 -5.74 11.47
CA THR A 301 -1.88 -5.00 12.69
C THR A 301 -0.76 -5.65 13.49
N ALA A 302 -0.81 -6.97 13.69
CA ALA A 302 0.22 -7.70 14.42
C ALA A 302 1.60 -7.53 13.76
N PHE A 303 1.70 -7.77 12.45
CA PHE A 303 2.95 -7.68 11.71
C PHE A 303 3.45 -6.23 11.52
N ALA A 304 2.55 -5.25 11.44
CA ALA A 304 2.91 -3.83 11.43
C ALA A 304 3.58 -3.36 12.73
N LEU A 305 3.43 -4.14 13.81
CA LEU A 305 4.01 -3.88 15.13
C LEU A 305 5.14 -4.86 15.47
N CYS A 306 5.68 -5.59 14.49
CA CYS A 306 6.87 -6.42 14.67
C CYS A 306 8.17 -5.59 14.64
N GLU A 307 9.24 -6.14 15.19
CA GLU A 307 10.60 -5.59 15.11
C GLU A 307 11.07 -5.34 13.67
N GLU A 308 10.73 -6.25 12.75
CA GLU A 308 11.14 -6.21 11.35
C GLU A 308 10.31 -5.22 10.51
N SER A 309 9.24 -4.66 11.07
CA SER A 309 8.41 -3.66 10.39
C SER A 309 9.19 -2.38 10.08
N GLY A 310 8.76 -1.65 9.05
CA GLY A 310 9.25 -0.30 8.78
C GLY A 310 8.68 0.78 9.71
N LEU A 311 7.67 0.48 10.53
CA LEU A 311 7.10 1.47 11.46
C LEU A 311 8.18 1.94 12.44
N MET A 312 8.27 3.26 12.68
CA MET A 312 9.24 3.82 13.63
C MET A 312 9.10 3.18 15.02
N PRO A 313 10.21 2.74 15.66
CA PRO A 313 10.17 2.02 16.94
C PRO A 313 9.41 2.76 18.05
N GLU A 314 9.58 4.07 18.16
CA GLU A 314 8.91 4.90 19.16
C GLU A 314 7.39 4.94 18.96
N VAL A 315 6.92 4.97 17.71
CA VAL A 315 5.51 4.90 17.36
C VAL A 315 4.95 3.51 17.66
N ARG A 316 5.68 2.45 17.27
CA ARG A 316 5.33 1.06 17.59
C ARG A 316 5.18 0.87 19.10
N HIS A 317 6.18 1.25 19.88
CA HIS A 317 6.18 1.07 21.33
C HIS A 317 5.04 1.82 21.98
N GLU A 318 4.73 3.05 21.55
CA GLU A 318 3.65 3.82 22.14
C GLU A 318 2.27 3.19 21.87
N LEU A 319 2.03 2.72 20.64
CA LEU A 319 0.79 2.00 20.32
C LEU A 319 0.63 0.73 21.16
N ILE A 320 1.71 -0.02 21.37
CA ILE A 320 1.69 -1.23 22.21
C ILE A 320 1.45 -0.86 23.68
N ARG A 321 2.07 0.20 24.21
CA ARG A 321 1.79 0.67 25.59
C ARG A 321 0.32 1.05 25.77
N LEU A 322 -0.24 1.79 24.82
CA LEU A 322 -1.65 2.16 24.83
C LEU A 322 -2.55 0.92 24.80
N ALA A 323 -2.24 -0.06 23.94
CA ALA A 323 -2.99 -1.32 23.87
C ALA A 323 -2.92 -2.12 25.18
N LEU A 324 -1.72 -2.30 25.75
CA LEU A 324 -1.52 -2.99 27.03
C LEU A 324 -2.23 -2.30 28.19
N ALA A 325 -2.36 -0.96 28.14
CA ALA A 325 -3.09 -0.17 29.11
C ALA A 325 -4.61 -0.16 28.90
N GLY A 326 -5.13 -0.80 27.84
CA GLY A 326 -6.54 -0.75 27.46
C GLY A 326 -7.00 0.64 26.98
N LYS A 327 -6.07 1.45 26.46
CA LYS A 327 -6.27 2.84 26.03
C LYS A 327 -6.08 3.04 24.53
N SER A 328 -5.73 2.00 23.77
CA SER A 328 -5.68 2.09 22.31
C SER A 328 -7.08 2.29 21.74
N HIS A 329 -7.23 3.25 20.84
CA HIS A 329 -8.45 3.47 20.08
C HIS A 329 -8.12 3.53 18.58
N VAL A 330 -9.02 2.97 17.77
CA VAL A 330 -8.94 3.03 16.31
C VAL A 330 -10.25 3.62 15.82
N PHE A 331 -10.16 4.75 15.14
CA PHE A 331 -11.29 5.47 14.58
C PHE A 331 -11.40 5.21 13.08
N THR A 332 -12.57 4.78 12.62
CA THR A 332 -12.89 4.60 11.21
C THR A 332 -13.31 5.95 10.63
N ASP A 333 -12.33 6.75 10.23
CA ASP A 333 -12.54 8.12 9.75
C ASP A 333 -13.21 8.10 8.35
N PRO A 334 -14.46 8.61 8.22
CA PRO A 334 -15.16 8.63 6.93
C PRO A 334 -14.54 9.61 5.93
N LEU A 335 -13.73 10.57 6.39
CA LEU A 335 -13.24 11.69 5.60
C LEU A 335 -11.72 11.67 5.38
N ALA A 336 -10.92 11.07 6.27
CA ALA A 336 -9.46 11.16 6.21
C ALA A 336 -8.86 10.87 4.83
N SER A 337 -9.34 9.86 4.10
CA SER A 337 -8.81 9.56 2.78
C SER A 337 -9.26 10.57 1.71
N PRO A 338 -8.35 11.07 0.85
CA PRO A 338 -8.73 11.88 -0.31
C PRO A 338 -9.45 11.09 -1.41
N THR A 339 -9.54 9.76 -1.30
CA THR A 339 -10.15 8.88 -2.30
C THR A 339 -11.64 8.59 -2.07
N GLY A 340 -12.20 9.15 -0.99
CA GLY A 340 -13.60 8.95 -0.58
C GLY A 340 -13.88 7.64 0.17
N PHE A 341 -12.86 6.81 0.40
CA PHE A 341 -13.00 5.58 1.19
C PHE A 341 -12.80 5.90 2.67
N PRO A 342 -13.59 5.31 3.60
CA PRO A 342 -13.26 5.35 5.02
C PRO A 342 -11.85 4.82 5.26
N PHE A 343 -11.17 5.38 6.25
CA PHE A 343 -9.79 5.02 6.57
C PHE A 343 -9.63 4.79 8.06
N LYS A 344 -9.14 3.63 8.48
CA LYS A 344 -8.87 3.36 9.89
C LYS A 344 -7.64 4.11 10.37
N VAL A 345 -7.80 4.88 11.43
CA VAL A 345 -6.76 5.69 12.05
C VAL A 345 -6.59 5.23 13.49
N ALA A 346 -5.38 4.80 13.84
CA ALA A 346 -5.03 4.58 15.24
C ALA A 346 -4.78 5.95 15.90
N GLU A 347 -5.45 6.20 17.02
CA GLU A 347 -5.27 7.44 17.78
C GLU A 347 -3.93 7.45 18.50
N LEU A 348 -3.16 8.50 18.27
CA LEU A 348 -1.84 8.70 18.84
C LEU A 348 -1.60 10.20 19.01
N ALA A 349 -1.36 10.63 20.25
CA ALA A 349 -1.04 12.01 20.57
C ALA A 349 0.20 12.49 19.78
N GLY A 350 0.18 13.74 19.30
CA GLY A 350 1.27 14.30 18.50
C GLY A 350 1.31 13.85 17.02
N SER A 351 0.35 13.03 16.58
CA SER A 351 0.19 12.61 15.19
C SER A 351 -1.00 13.33 14.52
N LEU A 352 -1.22 13.11 13.23
CA LEU A 352 -2.36 13.66 12.48
C LEU A 352 -3.71 12.99 12.81
N SER A 353 -3.74 12.05 13.77
CA SER A 353 -4.99 11.61 14.39
C SER A 353 -5.52 12.66 15.38
N ASP A 354 -4.65 13.49 15.96
CA ASP A 354 -5.00 14.60 16.83
C ASP A 354 -5.44 15.82 16.00
N ASP A 355 -6.66 16.30 16.25
CA ASP A 355 -7.21 17.45 15.52
C ASP A 355 -6.37 18.71 15.74
N ALA A 356 -5.87 18.97 16.95
CA ALA A 356 -5.07 20.17 17.23
C ALA A 356 -3.76 20.18 16.42
N VAL A 357 -3.12 19.01 16.29
CA VAL A 357 -1.92 18.84 15.46
C VAL A 357 -2.27 19.00 13.98
N TYR A 358 -3.39 18.39 13.54
CA TYR A 358 -3.83 18.48 12.15
C TYR A 358 -4.19 19.92 11.73
N GLN A 359 -4.87 20.70 12.58
CA GLN A 359 -5.23 22.09 12.29
C GLN A 359 -4.00 23.01 12.18
N LEU A 360 -2.90 22.68 12.88
CA LEU A 360 -1.64 23.41 12.78
C LEU A 360 -0.82 23.03 11.55
N ARG A 361 -1.08 21.86 10.96
CA ARG A 361 -0.33 21.36 9.81
C ARG A 361 -0.57 22.25 8.58
N GLN A 362 0.51 22.80 8.03
CA GLN A 362 0.48 23.42 6.71
C GLN A 362 0.41 22.35 5.62
N ARG A 363 -0.66 22.37 4.82
CA ARG A 363 -0.82 21.39 3.75
C ARG A 363 0.22 21.60 2.65
N VAL A 364 0.85 20.50 2.24
CA VAL A 364 1.73 20.42 1.06
C VAL A 364 1.38 19.18 0.24
N CYS A 365 1.67 19.22 -1.06
CA CYS A 365 1.53 18.08 -1.97
C CYS A 365 2.78 17.98 -2.84
N ASP A 366 3.74 17.18 -2.41
CA ASP A 366 5.03 16.96 -3.07
C ASP A 366 5.25 15.52 -3.57
N LEU A 367 4.46 14.56 -3.08
CA LEU A 367 4.43 13.18 -3.59
C LEU A 367 3.38 12.93 -4.67
N GLY A 368 2.17 13.50 -4.52
CA GLY A 368 1.15 13.49 -5.58
C GLY A 368 0.55 12.12 -5.99
N ILE A 369 0.69 11.10 -5.15
CA ILE A 369 0.37 9.69 -5.46
C ILE A 369 -1.13 9.43 -5.60
N LEU A 370 -1.96 10.14 -4.83
CA LEU A 370 -3.43 10.00 -4.83
C LEU A 370 -4.14 11.08 -5.64
N ARG A 371 -3.43 11.80 -6.51
CA ARG A 371 -4.06 12.80 -7.38
C ARG A 371 -4.95 12.11 -8.42
N GLN A 372 -6.12 12.67 -8.64
CA GLN A 372 -7.04 12.23 -9.69
C GLN A 372 -6.83 13.08 -10.95
N PRO A 373 -6.73 12.46 -12.14
CA PRO A 373 -6.76 13.19 -13.39
C PRO A 373 -8.15 13.78 -13.64
N TYR A 374 -8.20 15.01 -14.13
CA TYR A 374 -9.44 15.69 -14.52
C TYR A 374 -9.23 16.49 -15.81
N ARG A 375 -10.32 16.69 -16.55
CA ARG A 375 -10.32 17.49 -17.77
C ARG A 375 -10.38 18.97 -17.41
N ARG A 376 -9.37 19.75 -17.81
CA ARG A 376 -9.36 21.22 -17.66
C ARG A 376 -10.25 21.88 -18.71
N ALA A 377 -10.58 23.15 -18.47
CA ALA A 377 -11.38 23.96 -19.39
C ALA A 377 -10.72 24.15 -20.77
N ASP A 378 -9.38 24.09 -20.85
CA ASP A 378 -8.61 24.15 -22.10
C ASP A 378 -8.48 22.79 -22.82
N GLY A 379 -9.11 21.73 -22.29
CA GLY A 379 -9.07 20.38 -22.83
C GLY A 379 -7.87 19.54 -22.38
N THR A 380 -6.85 20.15 -21.75
CA THR A 380 -5.69 19.41 -21.22
C THR A 380 -6.05 18.64 -19.95
N ILE A 381 -5.16 17.73 -19.53
CA ILE A 381 -5.33 16.99 -18.27
C ILE A 381 -4.67 17.74 -17.13
N GLY A 382 -5.44 17.96 -16.06
CA GLY A 382 -4.94 18.38 -14.77
C GLY A 382 -4.97 17.25 -13.75
N TYR A 383 -4.27 17.44 -12.63
CA TYR A 383 -4.23 16.51 -11.51
C TYR A 383 -4.54 17.26 -10.22
N ARG A 384 -5.51 16.78 -9.45
CA ARG A 384 -5.94 17.40 -8.19
C ARG A 384 -6.19 16.36 -7.11
N CYS A 385 -6.07 16.76 -5.86
CA CYS A 385 -6.29 15.89 -4.70
C CYS A 385 -6.97 16.70 -3.60
N PRO A 386 -8.10 16.25 -3.03
CA PRO A 386 -8.78 16.98 -1.96
C PRO A 386 -7.93 17.24 -0.69
N ALA A 387 -6.83 16.50 -0.49
CA ALA A 387 -5.90 16.68 0.63
C ALA A 387 -4.70 17.61 0.32
N GLU A 388 -4.65 18.21 -0.87
CA GLU A 388 -3.65 19.24 -1.20
C GLU A 388 -4.00 20.59 -0.55
N PRO A 389 -3.17 21.65 -0.69
CA PRO A 389 -3.54 22.97 -0.18
C PRO A 389 -4.90 23.43 -0.74
N ASP A 390 -5.78 23.97 0.10
CA ASP A 390 -7.16 24.32 -0.29
C ASP A 390 -7.20 25.31 -1.46
N SER A 391 -6.33 26.32 -1.43
CA SER A 391 -6.17 27.29 -2.52
C SER A 391 -5.70 26.65 -3.83
N ALA A 392 -4.86 25.61 -3.76
CA ALA A 392 -4.42 24.89 -4.94
C ALA A 392 -5.53 23.98 -5.50
N TYR A 393 -6.31 23.33 -4.64
CA TYR A 393 -7.44 22.49 -5.05
C TYR A 393 -8.54 23.33 -5.72
N THR A 394 -8.91 24.46 -5.12
CA THR A 394 -9.91 25.39 -5.64
C THR A 394 -9.45 26.06 -6.94
N ALA A 395 -8.18 26.47 -7.05
CA ALA A 395 -7.61 26.99 -8.29
C ALA A 395 -7.65 25.95 -9.45
N LYS A 396 -7.72 24.66 -9.14
CA LYS A 396 -7.89 23.55 -10.10
C LYS A 396 -9.36 23.21 -10.36
N GLY A 397 -10.30 24.06 -9.94
CA GLY A 397 -11.73 23.87 -10.13
C GLY A 397 -12.35 22.80 -9.23
N GLY A 398 -11.73 22.49 -8.10
CA GLY A 398 -12.34 21.71 -7.04
C GLY A 398 -13.20 22.58 -6.10
N LEU A 399 -14.10 21.97 -5.33
CA LEU A 399 -14.92 22.67 -4.35
C LEU A 399 -14.26 22.65 -2.97
N GLU A 400 -14.32 23.77 -2.24
CA GLU A 400 -13.73 23.86 -0.89
C GLU A 400 -14.30 22.81 0.08
N GLU A 401 -15.58 22.46 -0.06
CA GLU A 401 -16.24 21.41 0.73
C GLU A 401 -15.60 20.02 0.56
N ASP A 402 -14.98 19.73 -0.58
CA ASP A 402 -14.31 18.44 -0.81
C ASP A 402 -13.08 18.27 0.08
N THR A 403 -12.46 19.39 0.53
CA THR A 403 -11.20 19.40 1.28
C THR A 403 -11.38 19.26 2.79
N VAL A 404 -12.62 19.40 3.27
CA VAL A 404 -12.96 19.32 4.69
C VAL A 404 -12.66 17.93 5.24
N GLY A 405 -11.85 17.87 6.31
CA GLY A 405 -11.46 16.62 6.97
C GLY A 405 -10.47 15.73 6.19
N ARG A 406 -9.99 16.15 5.01
CA ARG A 406 -9.09 15.34 4.17
C ARG A 406 -7.65 15.39 4.65
N LYS A 407 -7.04 14.22 4.89
CA LYS A 407 -5.66 14.09 5.36
C LYS A 407 -4.74 13.62 4.23
N CYS A 408 -3.53 14.17 4.16
CA CYS A 408 -2.56 13.77 3.13
C CYS A 408 -1.93 12.41 3.48
N LEU A 409 -2.55 11.32 3.01
CA LEU A 409 -2.04 9.97 3.25
C LEU A 409 -0.66 9.72 2.65
N CYS A 410 -0.33 10.33 1.50
CA CYS A 410 0.95 10.10 0.83
C CYS A 410 2.13 10.46 1.74
N ASN A 411 2.07 11.67 2.30
CA ASN A 411 3.12 12.22 3.15
C ASN A 411 3.11 11.56 4.53
N ALA A 412 1.93 11.44 5.14
CA ALA A 412 1.79 10.90 6.48
C ALA A 412 2.21 9.42 6.58
N LEU A 413 1.90 8.60 5.57
CA LEU A 413 2.29 7.19 5.58
C LEU A 413 3.78 6.98 5.33
N ILE A 414 4.44 7.87 4.60
CA ILE A 414 5.91 7.86 4.44
C ILE A 414 6.59 8.37 5.71
N ALA A 415 6.00 9.34 6.42
CA ALA A 415 6.49 9.79 7.72
C ALA A 415 6.47 8.67 8.77
N ASN A 416 5.46 7.77 8.73
CA ASN A 416 5.37 6.62 9.65
C ASN A 416 6.62 5.70 9.63
N VAL A 417 7.41 5.72 8.56
CA VAL A 417 8.58 4.86 8.38
C VAL A 417 9.91 5.61 8.49
N GLY A 418 9.91 6.76 9.17
CA GLY A 418 11.12 7.53 9.45
C GLY A 418 11.66 8.29 8.25
N MET A 419 10.83 8.50 7.23
CA MET A 419 11.20 9.27 6.04
C MET A 419 10.33 10.52 5.89
N PRO A 420 10.05 11.34 6.92
CA PRO A 420 9.19 12.52 6.74
C PRO A 420 9.81 13.54 5.77
N GLN A 421 8.97 14.37 5.15
CA GLN A 421 9.48 15.52 4.41
C GLN A 421 9.74 16.68 5.36
N ARG A 422 10.85 17.40 5.17
CA ARG A 422 11.11 18.67 5.86
C ARG A 422 10.23 19.78 5.28
N LEU A 423 9.43 20.42 6.13
CA LEU A 423 8.52 21.50 5.77
C LEU A 423 9.23 22.86 5.78
N SER A 424 8.59 23.87 5.17
CA SER A 424 9.16 25.21 5.00
C SER A 424 9.30 25.99 6.32
N ASP A 425 8.54 25.62 7.34
CA ASP A 425 8.63 26.18 8.70
C ASP A 425 9.72 25.52 9.55
N GLY A 426 10.45 24.54 9.00
CA GLY A 426 11.49 23.81 9.71
C GLY A 426 10.95 22.75 10.66
N THR A 427 9.72 22.26 10.46
CA THR A 427 9.27 21.01 11.10
C THR A 427 9.30 19.86 10.11
N ASP A 428 9.15 18.65 10.62
CA ASP A 428 8.96 17.46 9.78
C ASP A 428 7.49 17.14 9.63
N GLU A 429 7.16 16.50 8.52
CA GLU A 429 5.84 15.97 8.27
C GLU A 429 5.40 14.98 9.36
N HIS A 430 4.16 15.10 9.84
CA HIS A 430 3.64 14.26 10.92
C HIS A 430 3.11 12.92 10.43
N CYS A 431 3.14 11.93 11.33
CA CYS A 431 2.62 10.59 11.11
C CYS A 431 1.09 10.55 11.07
N LEU A 432 0.53 9.58 10.36
CA LEU A 432 -0.89 9.16 10.47
C LEU A 432 -0.93 7.64 10.40
N ILE A 433 -1.16 7.01 11.55
CA ILE A 433 -1.01 5.57 11.68
C ILE A 433 -2.33 4.89 11.34
N THR A 434 -2.25 3.83 10.55
CA THR A 434 -3.39 2.96 10.28
C THR A 434 -3.18 1.59 10.91
N MET A 435 -4.16 1.15 11.70
CA MET A 435 -4.22 -0.17 12.31
C MET A 435 -5.66 -0.70 12.18
N GLY A 436 -5.82 -2.02 12.23
CA GLY A 436 -7.13 -2.65 12.43
C GLY A 436 -7.49 -2.73 13.91
N ASP A 437 -8.73 -3.10 14.20
CA ASP A 437 -9.28 -3.12 15.57
C ASP A 437 -8.60 -4.14 16.49
N ASP A 438 -7.89 -5.11 15.91
CA ASP A 438 -7.01 -6.04 16.62
C ASP A 438 -5.86 -5.36 17.39
N LEU A 439 -5.65 -4.06 17.22
CA LEU A 439 -4.66 -3.30 18.00
C LEU A 439 -4.84 -3.50 19.50
N ALA A 440 -6.09 -3.50 19.99
CA ALA A 440 -6.40 -3.74 21.40
C ALA A 440 -5.93 -5.12 21.90
N GLY A 441 -5.78 -6.10 21.00
CA GLY A 441 -5.35 -7.46 21.31
C GLY A 441 -3.86 -7.73 21.09
N VAL A 442 -3.04 -6.74 20.72
CA VAL A 442 -1.64 -6.98 20.32
C VAL A 442 -0.76 -7.48 21.47
N GLY A 443 -1.16 -7.25 22.72
CA GLY A 443 -0.43 -7.73 23.91
C GLY A 443 -0.23 -9.24 23.96
N GLN A 444 -1.01 -10.03 23.20
CA GLN A 444 -0.84 -11.47 23.09
C GLN A 444 0.50 -11.91 22.46
N PHE A 445 1.18 -11.01 21.73
CA PHE A 445 2.48 -11.29 21.11
C PHE A 445 3.66 -10.84 21.96
N CYS A 446 3.41 -10.01 22.99
CA CYS A 446 4.45 -9.47 23.85
C CYS A 446 4.91 -10.51 24.89
N SER A 447 6.22 -10.62 25.07
CA SER A 447 6.80 -11.32 26.22
C SER A 447 6.73 -10.46 27.49
N PRO A 448 6.67 -11.04 28.70
CA PRO A 448 6.65 -10.27 29.94
C PRO A 448 7.81 -9.27 30.02
N GLY A 449 7.50 -7.98 30.17
CA GLY A 449 8.48 -6.90 30.28
C GLY A 449 9.09 -6.43 28.95
N SER A 450 8.68 -7.00 27.80
CA SER A 450 9.09 -6.54 26.47
C SER A 450 7.91 -5.93 25.72
N LEU A 451 8.13 -4.79 25.07
CA LEU A 451 7.20 -4.23 24.08
C LEU A 451 7.49 -4.74 22.67
N ASP A 452 8.69 -5.25 22.44
CA ASP A 452 9.10 -5.79 21.14
C ASP A 452 8.75 -7.27 21.03
N PHE A 453 8.32 -7.64 19.82
CA PHE A 453 8.09 -9.01 19.38
C PHE A 453 8.40 -9.13 17.88
N SER A 454 8.84 -10.29 17.45
CA SER A 454 9.26 -10.58 16.08
C SER A 454 8.10 -11.10 15.22
N ALA A 455 8.30 -11.13 13.91
CA ALA A 455 7.40 -11.82 12.98
C ALA A 455 7.27 -13.32 13.31
N ALA A 456 8.33 -13.94 13.81
CA ALA A 456 8.33 -15.34 14.25
C ALA A 456 7.46 -15.55 15.50
N ASP A 457 7.44 -14.59 16.43
CA ASP A 457 6.55 -14.63 17.60
C ASP A 457 5.09 -14.59 17.19
N VAL A 458 4.74 -13.69 16.25
CA VAL A 458 3.38 -13.61 15.71
C VAL A 458 2.97 -14.94 15.08
N VAL A 459 3.77 -15.48 14.16
CA VAL A 459 3.44 -16.76 13.49
C VAL A 459 3.31 -17.90 14.51
N ARG A 460 4.22 -18.00 15.47
CA ARG A 460 4.19 -19.02 16.51
C ARG A 460 2.90 -18.96 17.34
N THR A 461 2.53 -17.75 17.79
CA THR A 461 1.28 -17.51 18.55
C THR A 461 0.05 -17.85 17.72
N LEU A 462 -0.02 -17.41 16.46
CA LEU A 462 -1.17 -17.70 15.57
C LEU A 462 -1.33 -19.20 15.30
N LEU A 463 -0.24 -19.92 15.08
CA LEU A 463 -0.27 -21.37 14.85
C LEU A 463 -0.53 -22.18 16.13
N GLY A 464 -0.48 -21.56 17.31
CA GLY A 464 -0.67 -22.24 18.59
C GLY A 464 0.48 -23.17 18.96
N ASN A 465 1.66 -22.97 18.37
CA ASN A 465 2.86 -23.74 18.70
C ASN A 465 3.50 -23.07 19.91
N SER A 466 3.39 -23.67 21.10
CA SER A 466 4.07 -23.17 22.31
C SER A 466 5.54 -23.56 22.35
#